data_AF-A0A1L8I749-F1
#
_entry.id   AF-A0A1L8I749-F1
#
_cell.length_a   1.000
_cell.length_b   1.000
_cell.length_c   1.000
_cell.angle_alpha   90.00
_cell.angle_beta   90.00
_cell.angle_gamma   90.00
#
_symmetry.space_group_name_H-M   'P 1'
#
loop_
_entity.id
_entity.type
_entity.pdbx_description
1 polymer ?
#
loop_
_entity_poly.entity_id
_entity_poly.type
_entity_poly.pdbx_seq_one_letter_code
_entity_poly.pdbx_strand_id
1 'polypeptide(L)'
;MMMIHNPWTYAWGDANAFLQIAAELEKIREAMIPVYQAKTGLTKDEISKLLDAETWMTASEAVELGFADEIEEAKQVAASIIAPGRMVVNGMEFDLTRYQRPPQPFMFDDLKRKVYNGVVPEDVSRELAPEDTPWEAPDLEDFTDKSWDELTDEEKREIAGHFAWAPEMPPPTYSDLKLPHHRPSDGAVVWAGVVAAAQRLDQTDIPEADKERVRQHLASHYHQFGRRAPWERDDEADNKLKMLKLELELLTGNSF
;
A
#
# COMPACT_ATOMS: atom_id res chain seq x y z
N MET A 1 -15.92 5.80 -4.36
CA MET A 1 -17.15 6.54 -4.73
C MET A 1 -17.00 6.99 -6.16
N MET A 2 -18.03 6.84 -6.99
CA MET A 2 -18.10 7.32 -8.38
C MET A 2 -19.16 8.41 -8.47
N MET A 3 -19.02 9.37 -9.40
CA MET A 3 -20.00 10.43 -9.60
C MET A 3 -20.21 10.71 -11.09
N ILE A 4 -21.45 11.00 -11.48
CA ILE A 4 -21.80 11.52 -12.80
C ILE A 4 -22.67 12.77 -12.66
N HIS A 5 -22.46 13.75 -13.53
CA HIS A 5 -23.17 15.03 -13.49
C HIS A 5 -23.26 15.67 -14.88
N ASN A 6 -24.19 16.61 -15.02
CA ASN A 6 -24.29 17.43 -16.22
C ASN A 6 -23.03 18.27 -16.48
N PRO A 7 -22.67 18.51 -17.76
CA PRO A 7 -21.56 19.38 -18.08
C PRO A 7 -21.78 20.77 -17.48
N TRP A 8 -20.75 21.29 -16.85
CA TRP A 8 -20.76 22.60 -16.20
C TRP A 8 -19.61 23.45 -16.74
N THR A 9 -19.81 24.76 -16.74
CA THR A 9 -18.77 25.72 -17.08
C THR A 9 -18.96 27.03 -16.32
N TYR A 10 -17.94 27.88 -16.37
CA TYR A 10 -18.02 29.28 -15.98
C TYR A 10 -18.09 30.16 -17.24
N ALA A 11 -18.97 31.16 -17.23
CA ALA A 11 -19.22 32.01 -18.38
C ALA A 11 -19.29 33.49 -17.97
N TRP A 12 -18.90 34.38 -18.89
CA TRP A 12 -19.06 35.82 -18.75
C TRP A 12 -19.51 36.41 -20.07
N GLY A 13 -20.55 37.23 -20.07
CA GLY A 13 -21.06 37.87 -21.28
C GLY A 13 -22.44 38.51 -21.09
N ASP A 14 -23.07 38.86 -22.20
CA ASP A 14 -24.46 39.32 -22.23
C ASP A 14 -25.44 38.14 -22.36
N ALA A 15 -26.74 38.45 -22.49
CA ALA A 15 -27.79 37.44 -22.59
C ALA A 15 -27.62 36.49 -23.79
N ASN A 16 -27.13 36.99 -24.93
CA ASN A 16 -26.93 36.16 -26.13
C ASN A 16 -25.77 35.19 -25.91
N ALA A 17 -24.69 35.66 -25.27
CA ALA A 17 -23.56 34.80 -24.92
C ALA A 17 -23.99 33.67 -23.97
N PHE A 18 -24.81 33.95 -22.95
CA PHE A 18 -25.31 32.90 -22.05
C PHE A 18 -26.23 31.90 -22.73
N LEU A 19 -27.11 32.34 -23.64
CA LEU A 19 -27.97 31.42 -24.40
C LEU A 19 -27.15 30.50 -25.32
N GLN A 20 -26.10 31.03 -25.95
CA GLN A 20 -25.20 30.23 -26.76
C GLN A 20 -24.48 29.18 -25.90
N ILE A 21 -23.91 29.58 -24.77
CA ILE A 21 -23.20 28.67 -23.86
C ILE A 21 -24.13 27.59 -23.31
N ALA A 22 -25.37 27.93 -22.96
CA ALA A 22 -26.37 26.95 -22.52
C ALA A 22 -26.67 25.92 -23.62
N ALA A 23 -26.83 26.36 -24.88
CA ALA A 23 -27.05 25.46 -26.01
C ALA A 23 -25.83 24.56 -26.28
N GLU A 24 -24.61 25.06 -26.08
CA GLU A 24 -23.39 24.28 -26.20
C GLU A 24 -23.29 23.20 -25.12
N LEU A 25 -23.58 23.54 -23.85
CA LEU A 25 -23.62 22.55 -22.76
C LEU A 25 -24.65 21.46 -23.01
N GLU A 26 -25.85 21.81 -23.50
CA GLU A 26 -26.88 20.82 -23.84
C GLU A 26 -26.42 19.89 -24.97
N LYS A 27 -25.74 20.44 -25.99
CA LYS A 27 -25.18 19.61 -27.06
C LYS A 27 -24.10 18.65 -26.56
N ILE A 28 -23.28 19.07 -25.60
CA ILE A 28 -22.29 18.20 -24.95
C ILE A 28 -22.99 17.10 -24.15
N ARG A 29 -24.01 17.46 -23.35
CA ARG A 29 -24.83 16.49 -22.59
C ARG A 29 -25.41 15.42 -23.51
N GLU A 30 -26.03 15.83 -24.61
CA GLU A 30 -26.61 14.92 -25.61
C GLU A 30 -25.57 14.02 -26.29
N ALA A 31 -24.32 14.48 -26.43
CA ALA A 31 -23.23 13.64 -26.93
C ALA A 31 -22.69 12.65 -25.88
N MET A 32 -22.80 12.96 -24.59
CA MET A 32 -22.38 12.08 -23.49
C MET A 32 -23.35 10.92 -23.26
N ILE A 33 -24.66 11.18 -23.36
CA ILE A 33 -25.71 10.19 -23.04
C ILE A 33 -25.50 8.84 -23.76
N PRO A 34 -25.29 8.77 -25.09
CA PRO A 34 -25.11 7.50 -25.77
C PRO A 34 -23.92 6.68 -25.26
N VAL A 35 -22.86 7.33 -24.76
CA VAL A 35 -21.69 6.64 -24.19
C VAL A 35 -22.08 5.93 -22.90
N TYR A 36 -22.81 6.62 -22.02
CA TYR A 36 -23.33 5.99 -20.80
C TYR A 36 -24.34 4.89 -21.12
N GLN A 37 -25.26 5.10 -22.07
CA GLN A 37 -26.21 4.06 -22.47
C GLN A 37 -25.49 2.81 -23.00
N ALA A 38 -24.44 2.98 -23.82
CA ALA A 38 -23.68 1.86 -24.36
C ALA A 38 -22.95 1.07 -23.27
N LYS A 39 -22.49 1.74 -22.19
CA LYS A 39 -21.79 1.08 -21.08
C LYS A 39 -22.75 0.44 -20.08
N THR A 40 -23.81 1.14 -19.71
CA THR A 40 -24.73 0.77 -18.61
C THR A 40 -25.95 -0.03 -19.06
N GLY A 41 -26.35 0.10 -20.33
CA GLY A 41 -27.63 -0.42 -20.83
C GLY A 41 -28.86 0.39 -20.41
N LEU A 42 -28.69 1.46 -19.63
CA LEU A 42 -29.79 2.32 -19.19
C LEU A 42 -30.39 3.13 -20.34
N THR A 43 -31.65 3.52 -20.18
CA THR A 43 -32.33 4.39 -21.14
C THR A 43 -31.81 5.82 -21.04
N LYS A 44 -32.01 6.60 -22.12
CA LYS A 44 -31.65 8.02 -22.15
C LYS A 44 -32.27 8.79 -20.98
N ASP A 45 -33.55 8.53 -20.68
CA ASP A 45 -34.27 9.24 -19.62
C ASP A 45 -33.72 8.92 -18.23
N GLU A 46 -33.29 7.67 -17.99
CA GLU A 46 -32.63 7.28 -16.74
C GLU A 46 -31.28 7.96 -16.57
N ILE A 47 -30.43 7.92 -17.62
CA ILE A 47 -29.15 8.63 -17.61
C ILE A 47 -29.34 10.13 -17.40
N SER A 48 -30.29 10.74 -18.11
CA SER A 48 -30.59 12.17 -17.97
C SER A 48 -30.97 12.54 -16.54
N LYS A 49 -31.80 11.74 -15.86
CA LYS A 49 -32.16 11.95 -14.45
C LYS A 49 -30.96 11.84 -13.52
N LEU A 50 -30.08 10.88 -13.77
CA LEU A 50 -28.87 10.71 -12.95
C LEU A 50 -27.91 11.90 -13.12
N LEU A 51 -27.76 12.41 -14.35
CA LEU A 51 -26.94 13.60 -14.64
C LEU A 51 -27.54 14.88 -14.01
N ASP A 52 -28.86 15.04 -14.06
CA ASP A 52 -29.58 16.17 -13.47
C ASP A 52 -29.46 16.18 -11.94
N ALA A 53 -29.44 15.01 -11.31
CA ALA A 53 -29.35 14.87 -9.87
C ALA A 53 -27.93 15.01 -9.30
N GLU A 54 -26.89 15.11 -10.14
CA GLU A 54 -25.49 14.97 -9.74
C GLU A 54 -25.30 13.73 -8.84
N THR A 55 -25.37 12.56 -9.47
CA THR A 55 -25.48 11.30 -8.73
C THR A 55 -24.11 10.82 -8.28
N TRP A 56 -23.97 10.64 -6.96
CA TRP A 56 -22.85 9.95 -6.31
C TRP A 56 -23.25 8.50 -6.01
N MET A 57 -22.36 7.56 -6.32
CA MET A 57 -22.58 6.12 -6.23
C MET A 57 -21.44 5.43 -5.49
N THR A 58 -21.78 4.55 -4.56
CA THR A 58 -20.85 3.57 -4.00
C THR A 58 -20.35 2.61 -5.09
N ALA A 59 -19.30 1.83 -4.81
CA ALA A 59 -18.79 0.85 -5.77
C ALA A 59 -19.85 -0.18 -6.17
N SER A 60 -20.65 -0.65 -5.20
CA SER A 60 -21.76 -1.58 -5.45
C SER A 60 -22.84 -0.97 -6.33
N GLU A 61 -23.29 0.24 -6.04
CA GLU A 61 -24.30 0.93 -6.86
C GLU A 61 -23.80 1.18 -8.29
N ALA A 62 -22.50 1.52 -8.45
CA ALA A 62 -21.90 1.69 -9.77
C ALA A 62 -21.89 0.39 -10.59
N VAL A 63 -21.66 -0.76 -9.95
CA VAL A 63 -21.74 -2.08 -10.62
C VAL A 63 -23.20 -2.42 -10.93
N GLU A 64 -24.11 -2.24 -9.99
CA GLU A 64 -25.55 -2.53 -10.18
C GLU A 64 -26.16 -1.73 -11.33
N LEU A 65 -25.76 -0.46 -11.47
CA LEU A 65 -26.21 0.42 -12.55
C LEU A 65 -25.38 0.27 -13.84
N GLY A 66 -24.42 -0.67 -13.89
CA GLY A 66 -23.61 -0.98 -15.08
C GLY A 66 -22.55 0.07 -15.44
N PHE A 67 -22.25 1.01 -14.54
CA PHE A 67 -21.15 1.96 -14.71
C PHE A 67 -19.78 1.30 -14.46
N ALA A 68 -19.74 0.21 -13.69
CA ALA A 68 -18.58 -0.64 -13.44
C ALA A 68 -18.91 -2.12 -13.70
N ASP A 69 -17.90 -2.92 -14.03
CA ASP A 69 -18.09 -4.35 -14.33
C ASP A 69 -17.96 -5.23 -13.09
N GLU A 70 -17.02 -4.91 -12.18
CA GLU A 70 -16.81 -5.63 -10.92
C GLU A 70 -16.16 -4.71 -9.86
N ILE A 71 -16.25 -5.14 -8.59
CA ILE A 71 -15.52 -4.52 -7.48
C ILE A 71 -14.29 -5.38 -7.20
N GLU A 72 -13.11 -4.84 -7.50
CA GLU A 72 -11.86 -5.48 -7.07
C GLU A 72 -11.50 -5.07 -5.64
N GLU A 73 -10.90 -5.99 -4.88
CA GLU A 73 -10.17 -5.60 -3.68
C GLU A 73 -9.00 -4.69 -4.07
N ALA A 74 -8.62 -3.77 -3.17
CA ALA A 74 -7.48 -2.89 -3.39
C ALA A 74 -6.21 -3.70 -3.61
N LYS A 75 -5.88 -3.98 -4.88
CA LYS A 75 -4.57 -4.48 -5.26
C LYS A 75 -3.59 -3.36 -4.96
N GLN A 76 -2.54 -3.66 -4.20
CA GLN A 76 -1.36 -2.81 -4.12
C GLN A 76 -0.80 -2.71 -5.55
N VAL A 77 -1.19 -1.65 -6.28
CA VAL A 77 -0.74 -1.43 -7.65
C VAL A 77 0.72 -1.04 -7.57
N ALA A 78 1.61 -2.01 -7.78
CA ALA A 78 3.02 -1.73 -8.00
C ALA A 78 3.18 -1.12 -9.39
N ALA A 79 3.09 0.21 -9.48
CA ALA A 79 3.63 0.90 -10.65
C ALA A 79 5.13 0.58 -10.71
N SER A 80 5.55 -0.07 -11.79
CA SER A 80 6.92 -0.56 -11.94
C SER A 80 7.57 0.07 -13.15
N ILE A 81 8.77 0.63 -12.98
CA ILE A 81 9.62 1.04 -14.10
C ILE A 81 10.26 -0.23 -14.67
N ILE A 82 9.96 -0.56 -15.92
CA ILE A 82 10.57 -1.70 -16.60
C ILE A 82 11.87 -1.34 -17.33
N ALA A 83 12.04 -0.05 -17.69
CA ALA A 83 13.24 0.51 -18.30
C ALA A 83 13.25 2.05 -18.16
N PRO A 84 14.37 2.76 -18.37
CA PRO A 84 14.39 4.22 -18.30
C PRO A 84 13.30 4.85 -19.18
N GLY A 85 12.42 5.65 -18.57
CA GLY A 85 11.30 6.28 -19.26
C GLY A 85 10.21 5.30 -19.74
N ARG A 86 10.18 4.06 -19.25
CA ARG A 86 9.12 3.07 -19.53
C ARG A 86 8.52 2.54 -18.24
N MET A 87 7.25 2.84 -18.03
CA MET A 87 6.50 2.44 -16.84
C MET A 87 5.45 1.41 -17.22
N VAL A 88 5.24 0.40 -16.37
CA VAL A 88 4.09 -0.50 -16.48
C VAL A 88 3.12 -0.20 -15.34
N VAL A 89 1.87 0.04 -15.72
CA VAL A 89 0.74 0.15 -14.80
C VAL A 89 -0.30 -0.86 -15.27
N ASN A 90 -0.65 -1.82 -14.40
CA ASN A 90 -1.62 -2.86 -14.70
C ASN A 90 -1.32 -3.65 -16.00
N GLY A 91 -0.03 -3.95 -16.24
CA GLY A 91 0.41 -4.68 -17.43
C GLY A 91 0.45 -3.88 -18.73
N MET A 92 0.02 -2.61 -18.72
CA MET A 92 0.14 -1.70 -19.85
C MET A 92 1.45 -0.90 -19.78
N GLU A 93 2.23 -0.91 -20.86
CA GLU A 93 3.48 -0.17 -20.99
C GLU A 93 3.23 1.27 -21.44
N PHE A 94 3.81 2.23 -20.71
CA PHE A 94 3.78 3.66 -20.96
C PHE A 94 5.18 4.17 -21.27
N ASP A 95 5.35 4.75 -22.45
CA ASP A 95 6.58 5.45 -22.86
C ASP A 95 6.54 6.89 -22.35
N LEU A 96 7.14 7.09 -21.18
CA LEU A 96 7.19 8.36 -20.48
C LEU A 96 8.06 9.40 -21.22
N THR A 97 8.95 8.99 -22.12
CA THR A 97 9.82 9.93 -22.89
C THR A 97 9.03 10.87 -23.79
N ARG A 98 7.77 10.53 -24.07
CA ARG A 98 6.85 11.33 -24.90
C ARG A 98 6.22 12.51 -24.16
N TYR A 99 6.39 12.59 -22.85
CA TYR A 99 5.77 13.61 -22.03
C TYR A 99 6.77 14.74 -21.75
N GLN A 100 6.33 15.99 -21.82
CA GLN A 100 7.17 17.15 -21.50
C GLN A 100 7.39 17.32 -19.99
N ARG A 101 6.44 16.87 -19.17
CA ARG A 101 6.49 16.89 -17.70
C ARG A 101 6.00 15.55 -17.13
N PRO A 102 6.78 14.50 -17.33
CA PRO A 102 6.48 13.20 -16.75
C PRO A 102 6.66 13.26 -15.22
N PRO A 103 5.97 12.40 -14.46
CA PRO A 103 6.08 12.38 -13.00
C PRO A 103 7.54 12.13 -12.61
N GLN A 104 8.09 13.07 -11.83
CA GLN A 104 9.51 13.18 -11.50
C GLN A 104 10.12 11.96 -10.77
N PRO A 105 9.38 11.16 -9.96
CA PRO A 105 9.96 9.95 -9.37
C PRO A 105 10.36 8.89 -10.42
N PHE A 106 9.95 9.05 -11.69
CA PHE A 106 10.08 8.02 -12.73
C PHE A 106 11.00 8.43 -13.89
N MET A 107 11.70 9.57 -13.73
CA MET A 107 12.43 10.25 -14.79
C MET A 107 13.82 10.61 -14.33
N PHE A 108 14.73 9.69 -14.61
CA PHE A 108 16.18 9.82 -14.56
C PHE A 108 16.86 9.58 -13.20
N ASP A 109 17.63 8.48 -13.21
CA ASP A 109 18.89 8.22 -12.47
C ASP A 109 18.91 7.40 -11.16
N ASP A 110 17.93 6.53 -10.91
CA ASP A 110 18.05 5.44 -9.91
C ASP A 110 17.97 4.03 -10.52
N LEU A 111 18.52 3.86 -11.73
CA LEU A 111 18.77 2.55 -12.36
C LEU A 111 20.20 2.07 -12.21
N LYS A 112 20.92 2.55 -11.19
CA LYS A 112 21.52 1.53 -10.34
C LYS A 112 20.32 0.87 -9.68
N ARG A 113 20.08 -0.41 -9.95
CA ARG A 113 19.65 -1.27 -8.83
C ARG A 113 20.70 -1.02 -7.76
N LYS A 114 20.51 0.01 -6.91
CA LYS A 114 21.16 0.08 -5.63
C LYS A 114 20.71 -1.22 -5.03
N VAL A 115 21.65 -2.15 -4.88
CA VAL A 115 21.49 -3.18 -3.89
C VAL A 115 21.40 -2.38 -2.59
N TYR A 116 20.19 -1.93 -2.26
CA TYR A 116 19.92 -1.36 -0.96
C TYR A 116 20.14 -2.54 -0.03
N ASN A 117 21.27 -2.54 0.67
CA ASN A 117 21.31 -3.22 1.93
C ASN A 117 20.43 -2.36 2.83
N GLY A 118 19.11 -2.58 2.79
CA GLY A 118 18.19 -1.85 3.64
C GLY A 118 18.61 -2.01 5.09
N VAL A 119 18.17 -1.07 5.92
CA VAL A 119 18.59 -0.99 7.30
C VAL A 119 17.47 -1.53 8.18
N VAL A 120 17.86 -2.28 9.22
CA VAL A 120 17.03 -2.47 10.39
C VAL A 120 17.40 -1.32 11.32
N PRO A 121 16.50 -0.36 11.59
CA PRO A 121 16.77 0.77 12.48
C PRO A 121 17.16 0.27 13.88
N GLU A 122 17.93 1.07 14.62
CA GLU A 122 18.15 0.79 16.03
C GLU A 122 16.85 1.04 16.81
N ASP A 123 16.50 0.12 17.71
CA ASP A 123 15.30 0.23 18.54
C ASP A 123 15.29 1.55 19.31
N VAL A 124 14.19 2.28 19.19
CA VAL A 124 13.95 3.52 19.95
C VAL A 124 13.86 3.28 21.46
N SER A 125 13.41 2.09 21.87
CA SER A 125 13.33 1.67 23.28
C SER A 125 13.35 0.15 23.41
N ARG A 126 13.81 -0.32 24.58
CA ARG A 126 13.76 -1.74 24.98
C ARG A 126 12.63 -2.04 25.96
N GLU A 127 11.81 -1.05 26.28
CA GLU A 127 10.65 -1.25 27.16
C GLU A 127 9.56 -2.04 26.41
N LEU A 128 8.82 -2.86 27.16
CA LEU A 128 7.71 -3.64 26.64
C LEU A 128 6.40 -3.06 27.16
N ALA A 129 5.45 -2.85 26.25
CA ALA A 129 4.08 -2.54 26.62
C ALA A 129 3.41 -3.75 27.29
N PRO A 130 2.34 -3.56 28.09
CA PRO A 130 1.49 -4.65 28.53
C PRO A 130 1.06 -5.55 27.35
N GLU A 131 1.06 -6.87 27.52
CA GLU A 131 0.84 -7.82 26.43
C GLU A 131 -0.55 -7.68 25.76
N ASP A 132 -1.54 -7.19 26.51
CA ASP A 132 -2.91 -6.92 26.07
C ASP A 132 -3.11 -5.52 25.45
N THR A 133 -2.03 -4.76 25.26
CA THR A 133 -2.09 -3.44 24.62
C THR A 133 -2.67 -3.56 23.21
N PRO A 134 -3.74 -2.80 22.88
CA PRO A 134 -4.30 -2.80 21.52
C PRO A 134 -3.29 -2.25 20.52
N TRP A 135 -3.38 -2.71 19.27
CA TRP A 135 -2.46 -2.30 18.22
C TRP A 135 -3.18 -1.68 17.03
N GLU A 136 -2.74 -0.48 16.68
CA GLU A 136 -2.98 0.17 15.41
C GLU A 136 -1.63 0.61 14.85
N ALA A 137 -1.44 0.45 13.54
CA ALA A 137 -0.20 0.90 12.91
C ALA A 137 -0.17 2.44 12.98
N PRO A 138 0.93 3.05 13.46
CA PRO A 138 0.99 4.49 13.62
C PRO A 138 1.09 5.19 12.26
N ASP A 139 0.56 6.41 12.22
CA ASP A 139 0.74 7.39 11.16
C ASP A 139 1.78 8.45 11.59
N LEU A 140 2.21 9.32 10.66
CA LEU A 140 3.23 10.34 10.97
C LEU A 140 2.76 11.29 12.09
N GLU A 141 1.47 11.61 12.12
CA GLU A 141 0.85 12.51 13.10
C GLU A 141 0.94 11.97 14.54
N ASP A 142 1.10 10.66 14.72
CA ASP A 142 1.31 10.08 16.05
C ASP A 142 2.70 10.39 16.63
N PHE A 143 3.65 10.78 15.78
CA PHE A 143 5.02 11.10 16.17
C PHE A 143 5.26 12.61 16.29
N THR A 144 4.64 13.40 15.41
CA THR A 144 4.97 14.82 15.23
C THR A 144 3.91 15.59 14.47
N ASP A 145 3.79 16.88 14.76
CA ASP A 145 2.93 17.82 14.03
C ASP A 145 3.61 18.37 12.75
N LYS A 146 4.89 18.06 12.52
CA LYS A 146 5.66 18.55 11.36
C LYS A 146 5.44 17.66 10.14
N SER A 147 5.53 18.26 8.95
CA SER A 147 5.65 17.44 7.73
C SER A 147 7.00 16.73 7.66
N TRP A 148 7.07 15.60 6.95
CA TRP A 148 8.30 14.80 6.85
C TRP A 148 9.51 15.60 6.31
N ASP A 149 9.27 16.54 5.40
CA ASP A 149 10.31 17.38 4.79
C ASP A 149 10.87 18.44 5.76
N GLU A 150 10.13 18.76 6.83
CA GLU A 150 10.55 19.70 7.88
C GLU A 150 11.31 19.02 9.02
N LEU A 151 11.34 17.68 9.05
CA LEU A 151 12.09 16.91 10.04
C LEU A 151 13.59 16.93 9.75
N THR A 152 14.36 17.07 10.81
CA THR A 152 15.80 16.84 10.78
C THR A 152 16.10 15.35 10.56
N ASP A 153 17.29 15.05 10.04
CA ASP A 153 17.73 13.66 9.87
C ASP A 153 17.71 12.87 11.18
N GLU A 154 17.91 13.53 12.32
CA GLU A 154 17.85 12.91 13.64
C GLU A 154 16.42 12.52 14.02
N GLU A 155 15.45 13.42 13.86
CA GLU A 155 14.03 13.14 14.07
C GLU A 155 13.56 12.00 13.16
N LYS A 156 14.02 11.97 11.90
CA LYS A 156 13.71 10.89 10.96
C LYS A 156 14.29 9.54 11.41
N ARG A 157 15.50 9.52 11.98
CA ARG A 157 16.12 8.30 12.55
C ARG A 157 15.36 7.82 13.78
N GLU A 158 14.95 8.73 14.66
CA GLU A 158 14.19 8.42 15.86
C GLU A 158 12.83 7.79 15.52
N ILE A 159 12.09 8.38 14.58
CA ILE A 159 10.84 7.79 14.08
C ILE A 159 11.11 6.43 13.44
N ALA A 160 12.16 6.30 12.64
CA ALA A 160 12.51 5.02 12.01
C ALA A 160 12.77 3.90 13.04
N GLY A 161 13.28 4.22 14.24
CA GLY A 161 13.49 3.27 15.33
C GLY A 161 12.24 2.56 15.86
N HIS A 162 11.05 2.93 15.38
CA HIS A 162 9.77 2.27 15.69
C HIS A 162 9.38 1.17 14.68
N PHE A 163 10.18 1.01 13.62
CA PHE A 163 9.90 0.18 12.45
C PHE A 163 11.00 -0.85 12.26
N ALA A 164 10.66 -1.99 11.63
CA ALA A 164 11.61 -3.09 11.48
C ALA A 164 12.54 -2.91 10.27
N TRP A 165 12.21 -2.02 9.33
CA TRP A 165 13.00 -1.83 8.11
C TRP A 165 12.79 -0.47 7.45
N ALA A 166 13.86 0.04 6.83
CA ALA A 166 13.85 1.17 5.90
C ALA A 166 14.83 0.91 4.73
N PRO A 167 14.62 1.50 3.54
CA PRO A 167 15.51 1.33 2.39
C PRO A 167 16.88 2.01 2.58
N GLU A 168 16.92 3.13 3.31
CA GLU A 168 18.14 3.84 3.69
C GLU A 168 17.92 4.66 4.98
N MET A 169 18.99 5.24 5.53
CA MET A 169 18.95 6.02 6.77
C MET A 169 19.69 7.36 6.60
N PRO A 170 19.04 8.53 6.84
CA PRO A 170 17.63 8.68 7.18
C PRO A 170 16.71 8.25 6.02
N PRO A 171 15.46 7.84 6.28
CA PRO A 171 14.53 7.46 5.21
C PRO A 171 14.15 8.67 4.34
N PRO A 172 14.01 8.50 3.01
CA PRO A 172 13.57 9.57 2.11
C PRO A 172 12.14 10.03 2.41
N THR A 173 11.23 9.08 2.62
CA THR A 173 9.82 9.35 2.92
C THR A 173 9.34 8.54 4.12
N TYR A 174 8.31 9.04 4.82
CA TYR A 174 7.68 8.29 5.91
C TYR A 174 7.13 6.93 5.43
N SER A 175 6.53 6.89 4.23
CA SER A 175 5.98 5.66 3.64
C SER A 175 7.00 4.57 3.35
N ASP A 176 8.29 4.89 3.35
CA ASP A 176 9.37 3.91 3.18
C ASP A 176 9.60 3.06 4.42
N LEU A 177 9.15 3.52 5.60
CA LEU A 177 9.25 2.79 6.85
C LEU A 177 8.27 1.60 6.86
N LYS A 178 8.77 0.40 7.17
CA LYS A 178 7.98 -0.83 7.10
C LYS A 178 7.90 -1.54 8.44
N LEU A 179 6.76 -2.18 8.66
CA LEU A 179 6.50 -3.06 9.80
C LEU A 179 6.68 -2.36 11.16
N PRO A 180 5.85 -1.34 11.46
CA PRO A 180 5.85 -0.72 12.78
C PRO A 180 5.49 -1.76 13.85
N HIS A 181 6.14 -1.66 15.01
CA HIS A 181 5.88 -2.56 16.16
C HIS A 181 6.19 -1.92 17.52
N HIS A 182 6.58 -0.64 17.53
CA HIS A 182 6.73 0.19 18.73
C HIS A 182 5.61 1.23 18.79
N ARG A 183 5.21 1.60 20.00
CA ARG A 183 4.23 2.66 20.24
C ARG A 183 4.89 4.04 20.10
N PRO A 184 4.30 4.98 19.35
CA PRO A 184 4.88 6.32 19.13
C PRO A 184 5.13 7.14 20.41
N SER A 185 4.28 7.00 21.42
CA SER A 185 4.30 7.87 22.60
C SER A 185 5.51 7.69 23.52
N ASP A 186 6.07 6.49 23.58
CA ASP A 186 7.17 6.12 24.49
C ASP A 186 8.16 5.10 23.92
N GLY A 187 7.97 4.72 22.65
CA GLY A 187 8.81 3.75 21.97
C GLY A 187 8.66 2.32 22.47
N ALA A 188 7.75 2.00 23.41
CA ALA A 188 7.66 0.65 23.94
C ALA A 188 7.23 -0.35 22.85
N VAL A 189 7.84 -1.54 22.84
CA VAL A 189 7.49 -2.63 21.92
C VAL A 189 6.09 -3.13 22.27
N VAL A 190 5.20 -3.20 21.29
CA VAL A 190 3.82 -3.70 21.47
C VAL A 190 3.70 -5.10 20.90
N TRP A 191 3.30 -6.07 21.74
CA TRP A 191 3.19 -7.48 21.33
C TRP A 191 2.32 -7.69 20.09
N ALA A 192 1.11 -7.12 20.07
CA ALA A 192 0.22 -7.21 18.92
C ALA A 192 0.82 -6.55 17.66
N GLY A 193 1.67 -5.53 17.82
CA GLY A 193 2.43 -4.92 16.73
C GLY A 193 3.53 -5.83 16.18
N VAL A 194 4.28 -6.50 17.05
CA VAL A 194 5.28 -7.51 16.66
C VAL A 194 4.63 -8.67 15.89
N VAL A 195 3.47 -9.14 16.34
CA VAL A 195 2.70 -10.18 15.66
C VAL A 195 2.20 -9.69 14.29
N ALA A 196 1.65 -8.47 14.22
CA ALA A 196 1.19 -7.88 12.96
C ALA A 196 2.33 -7.69 11.95
N ALA A 197 3.51 -7.24 12.42
CA ALA A 197 4.72 -7.11 11.63
C ALA A 197 5.18 -8.47 11.07
N ALA A 198 5.25 -9.48 11.92
CA ALA A 198 5.63 -10.85 11.55
C ALA A 198 4.71 -11.46 10.47
N GLN A 199 3.39 -11.29 10.61
CA GLN A 199 2.42 -11.82 9.65
C GLN A 199 2.49 -11.15 8.27
N ARG A 200 2.87 -9.87 8.24
CA ARG A 200 2.96 -9.07 7.00
C ARG A 200 4.34 -9.13 6.34
N LEU A 201 5.36 -9.65 7.02
CA LEU A 201 6.75 -9.61 6.53
C LEU A 201 6.90 -10.12 5.10
N ASP A 202 6.36 -11.31 4.80
CA ASP A 202 6.51 -11.90 3.45
C ASP A 202 5.65 -11.19 2.39
N GLN A 203 4.64 -10.43 2.81
CA GLN A 203 3.73 -9.65 1.95
C GLN A 203 4.22 -8.21 1.74
N THR A 204 5.21 -7.77 2.52
CA THR A 204 5.70 -6.39 2.49
C THR A 204 6.81 -6.26 1.44
N ASP A 205 6.84 -5.11 0.76
CA ASP A 205 7.88 -4.78 -0.22
C ASP A 205 9.23 -4.52 0.48
N ILE A 206 9.93 -5.60 0.82
CA ILE A 206 11.26 -5.64 1.42
C ILE A 206 12.11 -6.61 0.58
N PRO A 207 13.35 -6.26 0.19
CA PRO A 207 14.23 -7.15 -0.54
C PRO A 207 14.41 -8.50 0.18
N GLU A 208 14.39 -9.62 -0.57
CA GLU A 208 14.58 -10.96 0.00
C GLU A 208 15.88 -11.09 0.82
N ALA A 209 16.94 -10.38 0.42
CA ALA A 209 18.22 -10.34 1.13
C ALA A 209 18.11 -9.70 2.53
N ASP A 210 17.09 -8.87 2.77
CA ASP A 210 16.88 -8.13 4.01
C ASP A 210 15.88 -8.82 4.93
N LYS A 211 14.96 -9.61 4.36
CA LYS A 211 13.93 -10.32 5.12
C LYS A 211 14.51 -11.16 6.25
N GLU A 212 15.66 -11.79 6.06
CA GLU A 212 16.30 -12.58 7.12
C GLU A 212 16.76 -11.70 8.31
N ARG A 213 17.30 -10.51 8.03
CA ARG A 213 17.68 -9.56 9.10
C ARG A 213 16.45 -9.04 9.83
N VAL A 214 15.36 -8.78 9.11
CA VAL A 214 14.07 -8.38 9.70
C VAL A 214 13.44 -9.52 10.52
N ARG A 215 13.56 -10.78 10.08
CA ARG A 215 13.16 -11.96 10.87
C ARG A 215 13.93 -12.05 12.18
N GLN A 216 15.24 -11.83 12.15
CA GLN A 216 16.07 -11.85 13.35
C GLN A 216 15.69 -10.72 14.32
N HIS A 217 15.45 -9.52 13.79
CA HIS A 217 14.94 -8.37 14.53
C HIS A 217 13.63 -8.68 15.25
N LEU A 218 12.61 -9.09 14.50
CA LEU A 218 11.31 -9.43 15.07
C LEU A 218 11.41 -10.62 16.04
N ALA A 219 12.25 -11.62 15.75
CA ALA A 219 12.47 -12.75 16.64
C ALA A 219 13.03 -12.31 18.00
N SER A 220 13.93 -11.32 18.03
CA SER A 220 14.41 -10.72 19.28
C SER A 220 13.25 -10.22 20.15
N HIS A 221 12.26 -9.54 19.54
CA HIS A 221 11.06 -9.11 20.25
C HIS A 221 10.17 -10.27 20.68
N TYR A 222 10.00 -11.32 19.86
CA TYR A 222 9.31 -12.54 20.32
C TYR A 222 9.93 -13.09 21.61
N HIS A 223 11.26 -13.17 21.65
CA HIS A 223 12.00 -13.64 22.83
C HIS A 223 11.87 -12.70 24.04
N GLN A 224 11.79 -11.38 23.82
CA GLN A 224 11.50 -10.42 24.89
C GLN A 224 10.15 -10.68 25.57
N PHE A 225 9.14 -11.12 24.81
CA PHE A 225 7.83 -11.54 25.34
C PHE A 225 7.81 -13.01 25.79
N GLY A 226 8.95 -13.72 25.82
CA GLY A 226 9.03 -15.12 26.20
C GLY A 226 8.29 -16.05 25.22
N ARG A 227 8.25 -15.68 23.94
CA ARG A 227 7.59 -16.41 22.85
C ARG A 227 8.63 -16.81 21.81
N ARG A 228 8.33 -17.86 21.06
CA ARG A 228 9.15 -18.28 19.92
C ARG A 228 8.60 -17.68 18.63
N ALA A 229 9.46 -17.20 17.74
CA ALA A 229 9.00 -16.67 16.47
C ALA A 229 8.47 -17.79 15.54
N PRO A 230 7.48 -17.52 14.67
CA PRO A 230 6.83 -18.55 13.85
C PRO A 230 7.75 -19.28 12.88
N TRP A 231 8.84 -18.62 12.46
CA TRP A 231 9.83 -19.17 11.51
C TRP A 231 11.00 -19.89 12.19
N GLU A 232 11.15 -19.78 13.51
CA GLU A 232 12.17 -20.54 14.22
C GLU A 232 11.78 -22.02 14.24
N ARG A 233 12.72 -22.91 13.93
CA ARG A 233 12.48 -24.35 13.93
C ARG A 233 12.22 -24.86 15.34
N ASP A 234 11.39 -25.89 15.43
CA ASP A 234 11.18 -26.59 16.69
C ASP A 234 12.19 -27.71 16.76
N ASP A 235 13.39 -27.41 17.24
CA ASP A 235 14.44 -28.42 17.32
C ASP A 235 14.00 -29.65 18.14
N GLU A 236 13.09 -29.48 19.11
CA GLU A 236 12.57 -30.59 19.93
C GLU A 236 11.56 -31.45 19.15
N ALA A 237 10.61 -30.83 18.44
CA ALA A 237 9.65 -31.56 17.61
C ALA A 237 10.31 -32.17 16.36
N ASP A 238 11.26 -31.47 15.75
CA ASP A 238 12.04 -31.97 14.61
C ASP A 238 12.92 -33.15 15.03
N ASN A 239 13.58 -33.08 16.18
CA ASN A 239 14.34 -34.22 16.73
C ASN A 239 13.42 -35.39 17.06
N LYS A 240 12.24 -35.14 17.64
CA LYS A 240 11.25 -36.20 17.92
C LYS A 240 10.72 -36.84 16.65
N LEU A 241 10.45 -36.05 15.60
CA LEU A 241 10.05 -36.53 14.28
C LEU A 241 11.17 -37.33 13.60
N LYS A 242 12.42 -36.90 13.76
CA LYS A 242 13.61 -37.61 13.24
C LYS A 242 13.78 -38.96 13.93
N MET A 243 13.61 -39.02 15.25
CA MET A 243 13.63 -40.26 16.03
C MET A 243 12.48 -41.20 15.66
N LEU A 244 11.26 -40.68 15.52
CA LEU A 244 10.11 -41.46 15.07
C LEU A 244 10.29 -42.02 13.65
N LYS A 245 10.88 -41.25 12.73
CA LYS A 245 11.23 -41.72 11.38
C LYS A 245 12.30 -42.82 11.43
N LEU A 246 13.32 -42.66 12.28
CA LEU A 246 14.36 -43.66 12.47
C LEU A 246 13.78 -44.97 13.05
N GLU A 247 12.91 -44.88 14.04
CA GLU A 247 12.20 -46.03 14.62
C GLU A 247 11.30 -46.72 13.59
N LEU A 248 10.60 -45.95 12.76
CA LEU A 248 9.76 -46.48 11.68
C LEU A 248 10.58 -47.18 10.60
N GLU A 249 11.74 -46.64 10.20
CA GLU A 249 12.68 -47.26 9.26
C GLU A 249 13.24 -48.58 9.82
N LEU A 250 13.59 -48.62 11.12
CA LEU A 250 14.03 -49.83 11.81
C LEU A 250 12.94 -50.90 11.89
N LEU A 251 11.66 -50.50 12.03
CA LEU A 251 10.51 -51.41 12.09
C LEU A 251 10.04 -51.89 10.70
N THR A 252 10.26 -51.11 9.64
CA THR A 252 9.78 -51.41 8.28
C THR A 252 10.84 -52.09 7.40
N GLY A 253 12.10 -52.17 7.84
CA GLY A 253 13.13 -52.97 7.20
C GLY A 253 13.62 -52.44 5.84
N ASN A 254 13.29 -51.21 5.47
CA ASN A 254 13.78 -50.58 4.24
C ASN A 254 15.12 -49.88 4.50
N SER A 255 16.21 -50.64 4.47
CA SER A 255 17.57 -50.11 4.33
C SER A 255 17.93 -49.93 2.85
N PHE A 256 18.24 -48.70 2.42
CA PHE A 256 19.04 -48.44 1.22
C PHE A 256 20.48 -48.12 1.63
#